data_AF-A0A0F0GDH8-F1
#
_entry.id   AF-A0A0F0GDH8-F1
#
_cell.length_a   1.000
_cell.length_b   1.000
_cell.length_c   1.000
_cell.angle_alpha   90.00
_cell.angle_beta   90.00
_cell.angle_gamma   90.00
#
_symmetry.space_group_name_H-M   'P 1'
#
loop_
_entity.id
_entity.type
_entity.pdbx_description
1 polymer ?
#
loop_
_entity_poly.entity_id
_entity_poly.type
_entity_poly.pdbx_seq_one_letter_code
_entity_poly.pdbx_strand_id
1 'polypeptide(L)'
;MAVETSCNFPGCERPVFRGGGPGRPSEYCDLPEHTRWRAWRERQRLAEAPAQNLEVVTVTNLPRVSGTAKIRAEELLDRFRVLSEQMTQTLGRAVGELNAMADPSVAESLVQAAEAEAARQVAEAQASVASAERRRHEAEQARKAAEETTEQAVRAAEEADDAADTALTERDEAREAARAAGERAEAEIAEVRVQAAAVIEEIRAEADAKVREALEAAEQARADAVKHAEQARRQAAKEIEQANAAAAAQIEHARAEAQAQVEHVKTEAEARIERAKAEAEAASQAAEQARSDAADTVSRAAKARDVAVVRAERAEQAATDARAELERTRGEFDVRLAQVRQEGVDQVAAIRQAMAAVEDARAQTLTRAERAERQLDEVAAELRALRAGAAK
;
A
#
# COMPACT_ATOMS: atom_id res chain seq x y z
N MET A 1 -17.59 88.86 38.04
CA MET A 1 -17.07 90.19 38.42
C MET A 1 -16.74 90.13 39.90
N ALA A 2 -15.45 90.07 40.25
CA ALA A 2 -15.01 89.96 41.63
C ALA A 2 -15.18 91.32 42.32
N VAL A 3 -15.87 91.35 43.46
CA VAL A 3 -16.06 92.56 44.26
C VAL A 3 -14.72 92.89 44.93
N GLU A 4 -14.02 93.91 44.43
CA GLU A 4 -12.82 94.45 45.06
C GLU A 4 -13.17 94.95 46.47
N THR A 5 -12.70 94.23 47.48
CA THR A 5 -12.87 94.61 48.88
C THR A 5 -11.60 95.35 49.29
N SER A 6 -11.72 96.63 49.65
CA SER A 6 -10.60 97.49 50.08
C SER A 6 -10.15 97.15 51.50
N CYS A 7 -8.88 97.47 51.81
CA CYS A 7 -8.25 97.20 53.10
C CYS A 7 -8.93 97.92 54.28
N ASN A 8 -9.22 97.22 55.38
CA ASN A 8 -9.88 97.78 56.57
C ASN A 8 -8.93 98.56 57.53
N PHE A 9 -7.82 99.10 57.02
CA PHE A 9 -6.89 99.94 57.77
C PHE A 9 -7.26 101.43 57.57
N PRO A 10 -7.33 102.27 58.64
CA PRO A 10 -7.71 103.69 58.49
C PRO A 10 -6.83 104.42 57.47
N GLY A 11 -7.43 104.95 56.40
CA GLY A 11 -6.72 105.71 55.36
C GLY A 11 -6.05 104.89 54.24
N CYS A 12 -6.29 103.57 54.16
CA CYS A 12 -5.78 102.73 53.08
C CYS A 12 -6.90 102.30 52.10
N GLU A 13 -6.70 102.53 50.80
CA GLU A 13 -7.66 102.16 49.75
C GLU A 13 -7.21 100.95 48.89
N ARG A 14 -6.10 100.29 49.24
CA ARG A 14 -5.57 99.16 48.45
C ARG A 14 -6.51 97.94 48.52
N PRO A 15 -6.67 97.17 47.42
CA PRO A 15 -7.51 95.97 47.40
C PRO A 15 -6.88 94.83 48.23
N VAL A 16 -7.72 94.01 48.86
CA VAL A 16 -7.27 92.83 49.62
C VAL A 16 -7.19 91.60 48.71
N PHE A 17 -6.04 90.94 48.69
CA PHE A 17 -5.83 89.73 47.89
C PHE A 17 -6.48 88.51 48.57
N ARG A 18 -7.50 87.92 47.94
CA ARG A 18 -8.11 86.67 48.40
C ARG A 18 -7.34 85.47 47.84
N GLY A 19 -6.45 84.89 48.64
CA GLY A 19 -5.83 83.60 48.31
C GLY A 19 -6.87 82.48 48.35
N GLY A 20 -7.00 81.70 47.28
CA GLY A 20 -8.02 80.64 47.11
C GLY A 20 -7.84 79.38 47.96
N GLY A 21 -7.23 79.48 49.14
CA GLY A 21 -7.07 78.37 50.08
C GLY A 21 -8.28 78.21 51.01
N PRO A 22 -8.50 77.01 51.59
CA PRO A 22 -9.52 76.79 52.60
C PRO A 22 -9.16 77.56 53.88
N GLY A 23 -9.79 78.71 54.09
CA GLY A 23 -9.57 79.57 55.25
C GLY A 23 -10.38 80.86 55.18
N ARG A 24 -10.58 81.53 56.33
CA ARG A 24 -11.27 82.83 56.39
C ARG A 24 -10.46 83.87 55.60
N PRO A 25 -11.05 84.56 54.60
CA PRO A 25 -10.33 85.58 53.81
C PRO A 25 -9.67 86.64 54.70
N SER A 26 -8.47 87.09 54.34
CA SER A 26 -7.82 88.20 55.04
C SER A 26 -8.62 89.49 54.89
N GLU A 27 -8.63 90.33 55.92
CA GLU A 27 -9.32 91.64 55.94
C GLU A 27 -8.37 92.82 55.62
N TYR A 28 -7.08 92.55 55.42
CA TYR A 28 -6.03 93.55 55.23
C TYR A 28 -5.16 93.21 54.01
N CYS A 29 -4.59 94.22 53.36
CA CYS A 29 -3.69 94.05 52.21
C CYS A 29 -2.35 93.44 52.62
N ASP A 30 -1.50 93.16 51.63
CA ASP A 30 -0.17 92.53 51.74
C ASP A 30 0.91 93.38 52.45
N LEU A 31 0.58 94.58 52.91
CA LEU A 31 1.50 95.43 53.68
C LEU A 31 1.69 94.87 55.11
N PRO A 32 2.94 94.65 55.57
CA PRO A 32 3.24 94.16 56.93
C PRO A 32 2.68 95.05 58.04
N GLU A 33 2.48 96.33 57.75
CA GLU A 33 1.98 97.34 58.67
C GLU A 33 0.45 97.28 58.87
N HIS A 34 -0.28 96.60 57.97
CA HIS A 34 -1.74 96.57 57.97
C HIS A 34 -2.24 95.28 58.63
N THR A 35 -2.20 95.26 59.95
CA THR A 35 -2.72 94.16 60.77
C THR A 35 -3.85 94.66 61.68
N ARG A 36 -4.71 93.75 62.12
CA ARG A 36 -5.87 94.06 62.99
C ARG A 36 -5.50 94.83 64.25
N TRP A 37 -4.38 94.48 64.87
CA TRP A 37 -3.90 95.13 66.09
C TRP A 37 -3.46 96.59 65.85
N ARG A 38 -2.73 96.86 64.76
CA ARG A 38 -2.29 98.23 64.41
C ARG A 38 -3.46 99.10 63.96
N ALA A 39 -4.43 98.54 63.23
CA ALA A 39 -5.64 99.25 62.84
C ALA A 39 -6.52 99.65 64.05
N TRP A 40 -6.55 98.84 65.10
CA TRP A 40 -7.22 99.18 66.35
C TRP A 40 -6.49 100.29 67.11
N ARG A 41 -5.15 100.20 67.23
CA ARG A 41 -4.32 101.21 67.88
C ARG A 41 -4.41 102.58 67.20
N GLU A 42 -4.45 102.61 65.86
CA GLU A 42 -4.58 103.85 65.09
C GLU A 42 -5.98 104.47 65.23
N ARG A 43 -7.04 103.65 65.34
CA ARG A 43 -8.39 104.13 65.66
C ARG A 43 -8.47 104.71 67.07
N GLN A 44 -7.78 104.12 68.04
CA GLN A 44 -7.72 104.65 69.40
C GLN A 44 -6.96 105.99 69.44
N ARG A 45 -5.85 106.12 68.68
CA ARG A 45 -5.10 107.38 68.54
C ARG A 45 -5.95 108.51 67.95
N LEU A 46 -6.81 108.20 66.98
CA LEU A 46 -7.75 109.17 66.39
C LEU A 46 -8.91 109.52 67.33
N ALA A 47 -9.30 108.62 68.24
CA ALA A 47 -10.32 108.86 69.25
C ALA A 47 -9.81 109.66 70.48
N GLU A 48 -8.49 109.64 70.74
CA GLU A 48 -7.85 110.33 71.87
C GLU A 48 -7.40 111.78 71.57
N ALA A 49 -7.80 112.38 70.43
CA ALA A 49 -7.61 113.80 70.15
C ALA A 49 -8.73 114.64 70.82
N PRO A 50 -8.48 115.44 71.88
CA PRO A 50 -9.54 116.01 72.70
C PRO A 50 -10.02 117.40 72.25
N ALA A 51 -11.34 117.57 72.18
CA ALA A 51 -12.02 118.86 72.22
C ALA A 51 -12.42 119.18 73.69
N GLN A 52 -11.86 120.25 74.26
CA GLN A 52 -12.10 120.72 75.63
C GLN A 52 -13.10 121.90 75.66
N ASN A 53 -14.09 121.85 76.56
CA ASN A 53 -14.83 122.98 77.15
C ASN A 53 -15.78 122.42 78.25
N LEU A 54 -15.45 122.45 79.55
CA LEU A 54 -15.59 123.53 80.56
C LEU A 54 -17.05 123.89 80.93
N GLU A 55 -17.47 123.57 82.17
CA GLU A 55 -17.86 124.55 83.21
C GLU A 55 -18.39 123.88 84.51
N VAL A 56 -17.83 124.26 85.66
CA VAL A 56 -18.34 123.97 87.02
C VAL A 56 -18.45 125.32 87.74
N VAL A 57 -19.64 125.66 88.24
CA VAL A 57 -19.93 126.93 88.92
C VAL A 57 -19.93 126.72 90.45
N THR A 58 -19.07 127.47 91.13
CA THR A 58 -19.02 127.67 92.59
C THR A 58 -19.72 128.98 92.97
N VAL A 59 -20.44 129.07 94.10
CA VAL A 59 -20.77 130.37 94.72
C VAL A 59 -20.62 130.31 96.25
N THR A 60 -19.80 131.23 96.75
CA THR A 60 -19.48 131.48 98.16
C THR A 60 -20.06 132.85 98.56
N ASN A 61 -20.59 132.92 99.78
CA ASN A 61 -20.61 134.05 100.72
C ASN A 61 -21.31 135.41 100.44
N LEU A 62 -21.89 135.92 101.55
CA LEU A 62 -22.60 137.19 101.78
C LEU A 62 -21.79 138.47 101.48
N PRO A 63 -22.49 139.63 101.42
CA PRO A 63 -22.19 140.69 102.40
C PRO A 63 -23.40 141.48 102.98
N ARG A 64 -23.15 142.10 104.16
CA ARG A 64 -23.92 143.16 104.85
C ARG A 64 -23.80 144.50 104.06
N VAL A 65 -24.54 145.61 104.25
CA VAL A 65 -24.99 146.33 105.46
C VAL A 65 -26.08 147.38 105.08
N SER A 66 -26.98 147.64 106.03
CA SER A 66 -27.63 148.93 106.43
C SER A 66 -28.37 149.86 105.45
N GLY A 67 -29.67 150.04 105.74
CA GLY A 67 -30.40 151.30 105.53
C GLY A 67 -31.91 151.17 105.79
N THR A 68 -32.43 151.83 106.83
CA THR A 68 -33.87 152.08 107.13
C THR A 68 -34.67 151.02 107.93
N ALA A 69 -34.83 151.27 109.22
CA ALA A 69 -35.41 150.37 110.24
C ALA A 69 -36.96 150.29 110.29
N LYS A 70 -37.68 150.91 109.34
CA LYS A 70 -39.15 150.87 109.28
C LYS A 70 -39.66 149.87 108.23
N ILE A 71 -39.00 149.79 107.08
CA ILE A 71 -39.14 148.67 106.12
C ILE A 71 -38.69 147.36 106.79
N ARG A 72 -37.69 147.43 107.67
CA ARG A 72 -37.19 146.28 108.44
C ARG A 72 -38.24 145.66 109.36
N ALA A 73 -39.22 146.40 109.89
CA ALA A 73 -40.20 145.85 110.82
C ALA A 73 -41.32 145.09 110.11
N GLU A 74 -41.80 145.61 108.97
CA GLU A 74 -42.75 144.90 108.10
C GLU A 74 -42.06 143.72 107.38
N GLU A 75 -40.82 143.89 106.92
CA GLU A 75 -40.01 142.81 106.35
C GLU A 75 -39.60 141.75 107.40
N LEU A 76 -39.41 142.14 108.67
CA LEU A 76 -39.22 141.18 109.78
C LEU A 76 -40.50 140.41 110.08
N LEU A 77 -41.67 141.03 110.00
CA LEU A 77 -42.96 140.36 110.21
C LEU A 77 -43.32 139.43 109.04
N ASP A 78 -43.02 139.82 107.81
CA ASP A 78 -43.24 139.00 106.62
C ASP A 78 -42.24 137.84 106.56
N ARG A 79 -40.96 138.08 106.89
CA ARG A 79 -40.00 137.00 107.13
C ARG A 79 -40.42 136.11 108.29
N PHE A 80 -40.96 136.65 109.38
CA PHE A 80 -41.42 135.80 110.49
C PHE A 80 -42.62 134.94 110.08
N ARG A 81 -43.53 135.45 109.22
CA ARG A 81 -44.61 134.65 108.62
C ARG A 81 -44.06 133.57 107.70
N VAL A 82 -43.22 133.93 106.73
CA VAL A 82 -42.58 132.98 105.82
C VAL A 82 -41.77 131.93 106.59
N LEU A 83 -41.02 132.34 107.62
CA LEU A 83 -40.23 131.45 108.44
C LEU A 83 -41.11 130.56 109.33
N SER A 84 -42.24 131.07 109.83
CA SER A 84 -43.22 130.27 110.58
C SER A 84 -43.93 129.28 109.66
N GLU A 85 -44.24 129.65 108.43
CA GLU A 85 -44.88 128.80 107.43
C GLU A 85 -43.90 127.75 106.91
N GLN A 86 -42.64 128.13 106.71
CA GLN A 86 -41.54 127.23 106.38
C GLN A 86 -41.22 126.29 107.54
N MET A 87 -41.25 126.76 108.80
CA MET A 87 -41.09 125.91 109.98
C MET A 87 -42.28 124.99 110.15
N THR A 88 -43.50 125.43 109.84
CA THR A 88 -44.71 124.59 109.84
C THR A 88 -44.66 123.55 108.72
N GLN A 89 -44.15 123.87 107.54
CA GLN A 89 -43.89 122.90 106.47
C GLN A 89 -42.77 121.94 106.83
N THR A 90 -41.71 122.41 107.48
CA THR A 90 -40.56 121.58 107.87
C THR A 90 -40.95 120.64 109.00
N LEU A 91 -41.64 121.14 110.03
CA LEU A 91 -42.24 120.32 111.09
C LEU A 91 -43.33 119.41 110.52
N GLY A 92 -44.12 119.86 109.55
CA GLY A 92 -45.11 119.05 108.85
C GLY A 92 -44.49 117.90 108.06
N ARG A 93 -43.35 118.13 107.37
CA ARG A 93 -42.57 117.06 106.72
C ARG A 93 -41.91 116.15 107.73
N ALA A 94 -41.28 116.70 108.77
CA ALA A 94 -40.63 115.90 109.81
C ALA A 94 -41.65 115.05 110.58
N VAL A 95 -42.84 115.57 110.88
CA VAL A 95 -43.96 114.82 111.46
C VAL A 95 -44.52 113.83 110.44
N GLY A 96 -44.57 114.16 109.15
CA GLY A 96 -44.94 113.22 108.08
C GLY A 96 -43.96 112.06 107.92
N GLU A 97 -42.65 112.33 108.00
CA GLU A 97 -41.58 111.34 107.97
C GLU A 97 -41.55 110.51 109.26
N LEU A 98 -41.70 111.14 110.43
CA LEU A 98 -41.83 110.44 111.71
C LEU A 98 -43.11 109.60 111.77
N ASN A 99 -44.23 110.07 111.22
CA ASN A 99 -45.45 109.28 111.11
C ASN A 99 -45.30 108.16 110.07
N ALA A 100 -44.57 108.34 108.98
CA ALA A 100 -44.28 107.27 108.02
C ALA A 100 -43.29 106.24 108.59
N MET A 101 -42.35 106.65 109.44
CA MET A 101 -41.47 105.74 110.19
C MET A 101 -42.17 105.06 111.37
N ALA A 102 -43.18 105.71 111.95
CA ALA A 102 -44.04 105.16 113.01
C ALA A 102 -45.27 104.42 112.46
N ASP A 103 -45.50 104.45 111.14
CA ASP A 103 -46.56 103.73 110.45
C ASP A 103 -46.10 102.28 110.23
N PRO A 104 -46.72 101.31 110.92
CA PRO A 104 -46.38 99.90 110.77
C PRO A 104 -46.53 99.42 109.32
N SER A 105 -47.39 100.02 108.51
CA SER A 105 -47.65 99.60 107.14
C SER A 105 -46.47 99.87 106.19
N VAL A 106 -45.71 100.96 106.40
CA VAL A 106 -44.50 101.26 105.62
C VAL A 106 -43.39 100.26 105.98
N ALA A 107 -43.21 99.97 107.27
CA ALA A 107 -42.24 98.97 107.73
C ALA A 107 -42.60 97.56 107.24
N GLU A 108 -43.87 97.16 107.31
CA GLU A 108 -44.36 95.90 106.75
C GLU A 108 -44.12 95.83 105.25
N SER A 109 -44.40 96.89 104.49
CA SER A 109 -44.15 96.91 103.04
C SER A 109 -42.66 96.75 102.67
N LEU A 110 -41.76 97.35 103.46
CA LEU A 110 -40.31 97.22 103.27
C LEU A 110 -39.81 95.83 103.64
N VAL A 111 -40.35 95.24 104.72
CA VAL A 111 -40.05 93.84 105.09
C VAL A 111 -40.57 92.89 104.01
N GLN A 112 -41.80 93.07 103.53
CA GLN A 112 -42.35 92.25 102.44
C GLN A 112 -41.56 92.41 101.14
N ALA A 113 -41.08 93.62 100.81
CA ALA A 113 -40.20 93.85 99.67
C ALA A 113 -38.83 93.19 99.85
N ALA A 114 -38.25 93.24 101.05
CA ALA A 114 -36.98 92.59 101.38
C ALA A 114 -37.12 91.06 101.40
N GLU A 115 -38.22 90.52 101.93
CA GLU A 115 -38.56 89.10 101.90
C GLU A 115 -38.78 88.61 100.46
N ALA A 116 -39.48 89.39 99.62
CA ALA A 116 -39.64 89.07 98.21
C ALA A 116 -38.31 89.09 97.45
N GLU A 117 -37.43 90.06 97.73
CA GLU A 117 -36.09 90.12 97.14
C GLU A 117 -35.21 88.96 97.62
N ALA A 118 -35.21 88.65 98.91
CA ALA A 118 -34.50 87.49 99.45
C ALA A 118 -35.04 86.18 98.84
N ALA A 119 -36.36 86.03 98.69
CA ALA A 119 -36.98 84.88 98.03
C ALA A 119 -36.57 84.79 96.55
N ARG A 120 -36.47 85.92 95.83
CA ARG A 120 -35.95 85.96 94.45
C ARG A 120 -34.48 85.53 94.39
N GLN A 121 -33.63 86.05 95.27
CA GLN A 121 -32.21 85.68 95.32
C GLN A 121 -32.01 84.20 95.66
N VAL A 122 -32.79 83.67 96.59
CA VAL A 122 -32.78 82.23 96.92
C VAL A 122 -33.25 81.41 95.72
N ALA A 123 -34.33 81.81 95.04
CA ALA A 123 -34.82 81.11 93.86
C ALA A 123 -33.81 81.14 92.70
N GLU A 124 -33.13 82.27 92.45
CA GLU A 124 -32.08 82.40 91.44
C GLU A 124 -30.85 81.56 91.79
N ALA A 125 -30.42 81.57 93.06
CA ALA A 125 -29.32 80.74 93.53
C ALA A 125 -29.65 79.25 93.40
N GLN A 126 -30.86 78.83 93.79
CA GLN A 126 -31.34 77.45 93.62
C GLN A 126 -31.45 77.06 92.14
N ALA A 127 -31.91 77.95 91.27
CA ALA A 127 -31.96 77.72 89.82
C ALA A 127 -30.56 77.59 89.20
N SER A 128 -29.60 78.40 89.64
CA SER A 128 -28.19 78.33 89.26
C SER A 128 -27.55 77.01 89.69
N VAL A 129 -27.76 76.59 90.94
CA VAL A 129 -27.28 75.29 91.45
C VAL A 129 -27.89 74.14 90.65
N ALA A 130 -29.21 74.14 90.43
CA ALA A 130 -29.88 73.11 89.64
C ALA A 130 -29.39 73.07 88.18
N SER A 131 -29.08 74.24 87.57
CA SER A 131 -28.47 74.31 86.24
C SER A 131 -27.05 73.75 86.22
N ALA A 132 -26.23 74.06 87.24
CA ALA A 132 -24.88 73.54 87.38
C ALA A 132 -24.89 72.01 87.59
N GLU A 133 -25.81 71.49 88.39
CA GLU A 133 -26.00 70.06 88.59
C GLU A 133 -26.44 69.33 87.32
N ARG A 134 -27.39 69.91 86.56
CA ARG A 134 -27.77 69.37 85.24
C ARG A 134 -26.59 69.34 84.29
N ARG A 135 -25.84 70.44 84.16
CA ARG A 135 -24.63 70.47 83.31
C ARG A 135 -23.58 69.45 83.73
N ARG A 136 -23.37 69.25 85.05
CA ARG A 136 -22.46 68.21 85.56
C ARG A 136 -22.96 66.82 85.18
N HIS A 137 -24.26 66.56 85.31
CA HIS A 137 -24.84 65.27 84.96
C HIS A 137 -24.76 64.99 83.45
N GLU A 138 -25.09 65.97 82.62
CA GLU A 138 -24.96 65.89 81.16
C GLU A 138 -23.49 65.65 80.74
N ALA A 139 -22.54 66.35 81.35
CA ALA A 139 -21.11 66.14 81.10
C ALA A 139 -20.64 64.74 81.53
N GLU A 140 -21.14 64.24 82.66
CA GLU A 140 -20.85 62.87 83.14
C GLU A 140 -21.43 61.81 82.19
N GLN A 141 -22.66 62.00 81.73
CA GLN A 141 -23.29 61.10 80.75
C GLN A 141 -22.54 61.13 79.41
N ALA A 142 -22.17 62.32 78.94
CA ALA A 142 -21.37 62.47 77.72
C ALA A 142 -20.00 61.81 77.85
N ARG A 143 -19.33 61.93 79.01
CA ARG A 143 -18.06 61.25 79.28
C ARG A 143 -18.23 59.73 79.23
N LYS A 144 -19.26 59.19 79.91
CA LYS A 144 -19.55 57.75 79.89
C LYS A 144 -19.85 57.22 78.48
N ALA A 145 -20.62 57.95 77.69
CA ALA A 145 -20.90 57.57 76.31
C ALA A 145 -19.63 57.59 75.43
N ALA A 146 -18.74 58.56 75.65
CA ALA A 146 -17.45 58.63 74.96
C ALA A 146 -16.50 57.51 75.39
N GLU A 147 -16.45 57.17 76.68
CA GLU A 147 -15.71 56.03 77.24
C GLU A 147 -16.21 54.73 76.61
N GLU A 148 -17.54 54.48 76.60
CA GLU A 148 -18.14 53.30 75.98
C GLU A 148 -17.83 53.20 74.48
N THR A 149 -17.93 54.31 73.74
CA THR A 149 -17.59 54.35 72.30
C THR A 149 -16.11 54.04 72.08
N THR A 150 -15.23 54.53 72.96
CA THR A 150 -13.79 54.26 72.89
C THR A 150 -13.49 52.81 73.19
N GLU A 151 -14.12 52.22 74.21
CA GLU A 151 -14.00 50.79 74.52
C GLU A 151 -14.48 49.91 73.37
N GLN A 152 -15.60 50.26 72.73
CA GLN A 152 -16.09 49.55 71.54
C GLN A 152 -15.12 49.67 70.36
N ALA A 153 -14.55 50.86 70.13
CA ALA A 153 -13.56 51.08 69.08
C ALA A 153 -12.26 50.30 69.34
N VAL A 154 -11.80 50.21 70.59
CA VAL A 154 -10.63 49.42 70.97
C VAL A 154 -10.90 47.93 70.74
N ARG A 155 -12.04 47.40 71.20
CA ARG A 155 -12.40 45.98 70.95
C ARG A 155 -12.48 45.66 69.47
N ALA A 156 -13.09 46.55 68.66
CA ALA A 156 -13.17 46.36 67.22
C ALA A 156 -11.78 46.39 66.55
N ALA A 157 -10.83 47.18 67.08
CA ALA A 157 -9.46 47.20 66.59
C ALA A 157 -8.70 45.92 66.97
N GLU A 158 -8.83 45.44 68.21
CA GLU A 158 -8.25 44.17 68.66
C GLU A 158 -8.79 42.98 67.85
N GLU A 159 -10.10 42.91 67.63
CA GLU A 159 -10.72 41.88 66.78
C GLU A 159 -10.21 41.94 65.33
N ALA A 160 -9.97 43.14 64.79
CA ALA A 160 -9.44 43.32 63.44
C ALA A 160 -7.97 42.88 63.34
N ASP A 161 -7.16 43.18 64.36
CA ASP A 161 -5.76 42.75 64.44
C ASP A 161 -5.66 41.22 64.56
N ASP A 162 -6.46 40.59 65.42
CA ASP A 162 -6.53 39.12 65.55
C ASP A 162 -6.95 38.43 64.24
N ALA A 163 -7.93 39.02 63.53
CA ALA A 163 -8.34 38.53 62.21
C ALA A 163 -7.22 38.69 61.17
N ALA A 164 -6.47 39.79 61.21
CA ALA A 164 -5.35 40.03 60.31
C ALA A 164 -4.21 39.03 60.56
N ASP A 165 -3.85 38.78 61.82
CA ASP A 165 -2.81 37.82 62.20
C ASP A 165 -3.20 36.38 61.82
N THR A 166 -4.47 36.02 62.00
CA THR A 166 -5.01 34.74 61.54
C THR A 166 -4.91 34.61 60.02
N ALA A 167 -5.35 35.62 59.26
CA ALA A 167 -5.29 35.60 57.81
C ALA A 167 -3.84 35.57 57.27
N LEU A 168 -2.89 36.23 57.94
CA LEU A 168 -1.48 36.16 57.58
C LEU A 168 -0.90 34.76 57.83
N THR A 169 -1.26 34.13 58.95
CA THR A 169 -0.84 32.77 59.28
C THR A 169 -1.39 31.77 58.26
N GLU A 170 -2.69 31.82 57.97
CA GLU A 170 -3.33 30.95 56.97
C GLU A 170 -2.71 31.13 55.57
N ARG A 171 -2.41 32.38 55.18
CA ARG A 171 -1.73 32.69 53.92
C ARG A 171 -0.34 32.06 53.85
N ASP A 172 0.43 32.17 54.93
CA ASP A 172 1.80 31.66 54.96
C ASP A 172 1.83 30.13 55.00
N GLU A 173 0.92 29.50 55.75
CA GLU A 173 0.70 28.05 55.70
C GLU A 173 0.29 27.57 54.30
N ALA A 174 -0.64 28.27 53.64
CA ALA A 174 -1.05 27.94 52.27
C ALA A 174 0.11 28.08 51.26
N ARG A 175 0.99 29.07 51.45
CA ARG A 175 2.18 29.26 50.61
C ARG A 175 3.20 28.14 50.82
N GLU A 176 3.46 27.75 52.06
CA GLU A 176 4.38 26.64 52.36
C GLU A 176 3.81 25.31 51.85
N ALA A 177 2.51 25.07 52.01
CA ALA A 177 1.85 23.90 51.45
C ALA A 177 1.94 23.87 49.90
N ALA A 178 1.76 25.02 49.24
CA ALA A 178 1.90 25.13 47.80
C ALA A 178 3.36 24.90 47.34
N ARG A 179 4.35 25.42 48.07
CA ARG A 179 5.78 25.16 47.81
C ARG A 179 6.11 23.68 47.95
N ALA A 180 5.71 23.05 49.05
CA ALA A 180 5.92 21.62 49.28
C ALA A 180 5.18 20.74 48.26
N ALA A 181 4.01 21.16 47.76
CA ALA A 181 3.34 20.49 46.66
C ALA A 181 4.11 20.65 45.33
N GLY A 182 4.65 21.84 45.06
CA GLY A 182 5.50 22.11 43.90
C GLY A 182 6.78 21.27 43.91
N GLU A 183 7.50 21.23 45.02
CA GLU A 183 8.73 20.43 45.17
C GLU A 183 8.45 18.93 45.00
N ARG A 184 7.35 18.41 45.56
CA ARG A 184 6.93 17.02 45.34
C ARG A 184 6.61 16.75 43.87
N ALA A 185 5.87 17.63 43.21
CA ALA A 185 5.55 17.47 41.79
C ALA A 185 6.81 17.53 40.91
N GLU A 186 7.77 18.42 41.22
CA GLU A 186 9.05 18.48 40.51
C GLU A 186 9.89 17.21 40.72
N ALA A 187 9.93 16.68 41.94
CA ALA A 187 10.61 15.42 42.24
C ALA A 187 9.97 14.23 41.50
N GLU A 188 8.63 14.12 41.50
CA GLU A 188 7.89 13.09 40.75
C GLU A 188 8.13 13.22 39.24
N ILE A 189 8.11 14.43 38.69
CA ILE A 189 8.42 14.66 37.26
C ILE A 189 9.87 14.26 36.95
N ALA A 190 10.82 14.58 37.82
CA ALA A 190 12.22 14.19 37.65
C ALA A 190 12.38 12.66 37.68
N GLU A 191 11.73 11.97 38.62
CA GLU A 191 11.73 10.52 38.70
C GLU A 191 11.12 9.88 37.44
N VAL A 192 9.94 10.33 37.02
CA VAL A 192 9.28 9.85 35.79
C VAL A 192 10.16 10.07 34.56
N ARG A 193 10.89 11.21 34.47
CA ARG A 193 11.84 11.46 33.38
C ARG A 193 13.02 10.48 33.39
N VAL A 194 13.57 10.18 34.57
CA VAL A 194 14.66 9.19 34.72
C VAL A 194 14.18 7.79 34.33
N GLN A 195 13.00 7.39 34.81
CA GLN A 195 12.39 6.11 34.45
C GLN A 195 12.09 6.01 32.95
N ALA A 196 11.52 7.06 32.35
CA ALA A 196 11.25 7.11 30.92
C ALA A 196 12.54 7.04 30.09
N ALA A 197 13.61 7.74 30.52
CA ALA A 197 14.91 7.65 29.85
C ALA A 197 15.49 6.23 29.94
N ALA A 198 15.39 5.57 31.11
CA ALA A 198 15.84 4.19 31.27
C ALA A 198 15.08 3.22 30.35
N VAL A 199 13.75 3.33 30.27
CA VAL A 199 12.92 2.49 29.37
C VAL A 199 13.26 2.75 27.90
N ILE A 200 13.50 4.01 27.51
CA ILE A 200 13.90 4.34 26.12
C ILE A 200 15.24 3.69 25.78
N GLU A 201 16.22 3.74 26.68
CA GLU A 201 17.52 3.10 26.47
C GLU A 201 17.43 1.56 26.42
N GLU A 202 16.58 0.96 27.25
CA GLU A 202 16.29 -0.49 27.20
C GLU A 202 15.68 -0.89 25.85
N ILE A 203 14.65 -0.17 25.39
CA ILE A 203 14.02 -0.42 24.08
C ILE A 203 15.03 -0.27 22.94
N ARG A 204 15.92 0.74 23.02
CA ARG A 204 16.99 0.93 22.02
C ARG A 204 17.98 -0.23 22.03
N ALA A 205 18.44 -0.66 23.20
CA ALA A 205 19.35 -1.79 23.34
C ALA A 205 18.74 -3.10 22.82
N GLU A 206 17.47 -3.36 23.09
CA GLU A 206 16.73 -4.49 22.55
C GLU A 206 16.58 -4.42 21.02
N ALA A 207 16.26 -3.24 20.48
CA ALA A 207 16.15 -3.03 19.05
C ALA A 207 17.50 -3.29 18.34
N ASP A 208 18.60 -2.76 18.89
CA ASP A 208 19.95 -2.98 18.37
C ASP A 208 20.38 -4.44 18.46
N ALA A 209 19.97 -5.16 19.52
CA ALA A 209 20.19 -6.60 19.63
C ALA A 209 19.44 -7.38 18.55
N LYS A 210 18.15 -7.08 18.34
CA LYS A 210 17.33 -7.71 17.29
C LYS A 210 17.85 -7.41 15.88
N VAL A 211 18.32 -6.20 15.63
CA VAL A 211 18.95 -5.83 14.35
C VAL A 211 20.22 -6.64 14.10
N ARG A 212 21.08 -6.78 15.12
CA ARG A 212 22.30 -7.61 15.01
C ARG A 212 21.97 -9.07 14.73
N GLU A 213 21.04 -9.66 15.48
CA GLU A 213 20.59 -11.05 15.26
C GLU A 213 20.02 -11.24 13.84
N ALA A 214 19.22 -10.30 13.35
CA ALA A 214 18.68 -10.36 11.99
C ALA A 214 19.76 -10.24 10.91
N LEU A 215 20.80 -9.42 11.13
CA LEU A 215 21.93 -9.30 10.21
C LEU A 215 22.77 -10.58 10.19
N GLU A 216 23.06 -11.17 11.35
CA GLU A 216 23.78 -12.44 11.46
C GLU A 216 23.00 -13.59 10.80
N ALA A 217 21.69 -13.67 11.03
CA ALA A 217 20.81 -14.64 10.38
C ALA A 217 20.78 -14.45 8.85
N ALA A 218 20.75 -13.21 8.37
CA ALA A 218 20.79 -12.91 6.95
C ALA A 218 22.13 -13.27 6.31
N GLU A 219 23.25 -13.05 7.01
CA GLU A 219 24.59 -13.45 6.54
C GLU A 219 24.72 -14.98 6.49
N GLN A 220 24.24 -15.68 7.52
CA GLN A 220 24.22 -17.13 7.57
C GLN A 220 23.36 -17.72 6.43
N ALA A 221 22.17 -17.17 6.21
CA ALA A 221 21.29 -17.60 5.11
C ALA A 221 21.95 -17.37 3.73
N ARG A 222 22.68 -16.26 3.55
CA ARG A 222 23.45 -16.01 2.32
C ARG A 222 24.58 -17.02 2.14
N ALA A 223 25.34 -17.30 3.20
CA ALA A 223 26.43 -18.27 3.16
C ALA A 223 25.91 -19.67 2.80
N ASP A 224 24.79 -20.09 3.40
CA ASP A 224 24.18 -21.39 3.12
C ASP A 224 23.57 -21.44 1.72
N ALA A 225 22.95 -20.36 1.24
CA ALA A 225 22.49 -20.27 -0.14
C ALA A 225 23.65 -20.39 -1.16
N VAL A 226 24.80 -19.77 -0.89
CA VAL A 226 26.00 -19.90 -1.72
C VAL A 226 26.51 -21.35 -1.71
N LYS A 227 26.61 -21.99 -0.54
CA LYS A 227 27.00 -23.41 -0.43
C LYS A 227 26.07 -24.32 -1.22
N HIS A 228 24.75 -24.14 -1.10
CA HIS A 228 23.78 -24.93 -1.85
C HIS A 228 23.88 -24.68 -3.36
N ALA A 229 24.11 -23.43 -3.80
CA ALA A 229 24.33 -23.12 -5.20
C ALA A 229 25.61 -23.78 -5.74
N GLU A 230 26.70 -23.79 -4.97
CA GLU A 230 27.95 -24.47 -5.35
C GLU A 230 27.77 -26.00 -5.42
N GLN A 231 27.09 -26.59 -4.46
CA GLN A 231 26.77 -28.02 -4.46
C GLN A 231 25.92 -28.40 -5.67
N ALA A 232 24.86 -27.62 -5.97
CA ALA A 232 24.03 -27.83 -7.14
C ALA A 232 24.83 -27.71 -8.45
N ARG A 233 25.73 -26.72 -8.55
CA ARG A 233 26.63 -26.56 -9.70
C ARG A 233 27.58 -27.75 -9.87
N ARG A 234 28.18 -28.25 -8.79
CA ARG A 234 29.06 -29.42 -8.82
C ARG A 234 28.29 -30.68 -9.24
N GLN A 235 27.09 -30.86 -8.71
CA GLN A 235 26.23 -31.99 -9.07
C GLN A 235 25.81 -31.93 -10.55
N ALA A 236 25.35 -30.77 -11.02
CA ALA A 236 25.01 -30.56 -12.42
C ALA A 236 26.21 -30.78 -13.35
N ALA A 237 27.41 -30.32 -12.98
CA ALA A 237 28.63 -30.56 -13.76
C ALA A 237 28.95 -32.06 -13.85
N LYS A 238 28.80 -32.80 -12.75
CA LYS A 238 28.99 -34.25 -12.72
C LYS A 238 27.95 -34.99 -13.57
N GLU A 239 26.69 -34.58 -13.52
CA GLU A 239 25.63 -35.16 -14.35
C GLU A 239 25.85 -34.89 -15.84
N ILE A 240 26.31 -33.69 -16.21
CA ILE A 240 26.70 -33.35 -17.58
C ILE A 240 27.88 -34.22 -18.04
N GLU A 241 28.91 -34.39 -17.20
CA GLU A 241 30.05 -35.25 -17.52
C GLU A 241 29.62 -36.71 -17.73
N GLN A 242 28.77 -37.23 -16.85
CA GLN A 242 28.21 -38.59 -16.97
C GLN A 242 27.36 -38.75 -18.23
N ALA A 243 26.50 -37.78 -18.54
CA ALA A 243 25.68 -37.79 -19.75
C ALA A 243 26.54 -37.75 -21.02
N ASN A 244 27.59 -36.92 -21.03
CA ASN A 244 28.53 -36.84 -22.14
C ASN A 244 29.32 -38.15 -22.31
N ALA A 245 29.78 -38.76 -21.22
CA ALA A 245 30.47 -40.04 -21.27
C ALA A 245 29.55 -41.17 -21.77
N ALA A 246 28.29 -41.21 -21.30
CA ALA A 246 27.29 -42.17 -21.78
C ALA A 246 26.96 -41.96 -23.26
N ALA A 247 26.79 -40.71 -23.70
CA ALA A 247 26.56 -40.38 -25.10
C ALA A 247 27.76 -40.77 -25.99
N ALA A 248 28.99 -40.51 -25.53
CA ALA A 248 30.20 -40.91 -26.24
C ALA A 248 30.29 -42.44 -26.39
N ALA A 249 30.01 -43.20 -25.31
CA ALA A 249 29.97 -44.66 -25.35
C ALA A 249 28.87 -45.20 -26.30
N GLN A 250 27.69 -44.58 -26.31
CA GLN A 250 26.62 -44.94 -27.25
C GLN A 250 27.01 -44.67 -28.70
N ILE A 251 27.67 -43.53 -28.98
CA ILE A 251 28.17 -43.21 -30.32
C ILE A 251 29.25 -44.21 -30.75
N GLU A 252 30.18 -44.57 -29.86
CA GLU A 252 31.20 -45.57 -30.15
C GLU A 252 30.59 -46.94 -30.42
N HIS A 253 29.63 -47.37 -29.61
CA HIS A 253 28.90 -48.62 -29.81
C HIS A 253 28.15 -48.64 -31.14
N ALA A 254 27.37 -47.59 -31.44
CA ALA A 254 26.65 -47.47 -32.71
C ALA A 254 27.59 -47.44 -33.92
N ARG A 255 28.78 -46.82 -33.80
CA ARG A 255 29.81 -46.85 -34.84
C ARG A 255 30.39 -48.24 -35.03
N ALA A 256 30.70 -48.96 -33.94
CA ALA A 256 31.20 -50.33 -34.00
C ALA A 256 30.16 -51.28 -34.62
N GLU A 257 28.88 -51.16 -34.24
CA GLU A 257 27.78 -51.92 -34.84
C GLU A 257 27.61 -51.61 -36.32
N ALA A 258 27.60 -50.32 -36.70
CA ALA A 258 27.51 -49.91 -38.10
C ALA A 258 28.69 -50.44 -38.92
N GLN A 259 29.91 -50.39 -38.38
CA GLN A 259 31.10 -50.92 -39.04
C GLN A 259 31.03 -52.45 -39.19
N ALA A 260 30.56 -53.16 -38.15
CA ALA A 260 30.34 -54.61 -38.22
C ALA A 260 29.27 -54.99 -39.26
N GLN A 261 28.19 -54.21 -39.36
CA GLN A 261 27.16 -54.40 -40.40
C GLN A 261 27.72 -54.14 -41.80
N VAL A 262 28.53 -53.10 -41.99
CA VAL A 262 29.18 -52.82 -43.28
C VAL A 262 30.12 -53.97 -43.68
N GLU A 263 30.96 -54.46 -42.77
CA GLU A 263 31.84 -55.61 -43.06
C GLU A 263 31.04 -56.90 -43.30
N HIS A 264 29.94 -57.12 -42.58
CA HIS A 264 29.06 -58.24 -42.82
C HIS A 264 28.42 -58.17 -44.23
N VAL A 265 27.85 -57.02 -44.61
CA VAL A 265 27.28 -56.82 -45.94
C VAL A 265 28.35 -56.97 -47.02
N LYS A 266 29.57 -56.47 -46.78
CA LYS A 266 30.69 -56.60 -47.71
C LYS A 266 31.10 -58.06 -47.89
N THR A 267 31.27 -58.82 -46.82
CA THR A 267 31.60 -60.26 -46.89
C THR A 267 30.48 -61.06 -47.53
N GLU A 268 29.21 -60.76 -47.26
CA GLU A 268 28.07 -61.37 -47.94
C GLU A 268 28.03 -61.03 -49.43
N ALA A 269 28.33 -59.77 -49.80
CA ALA A 269 28.39 -59.33 -51.19
C ALA A 269 29.55 -60.01 -51.93
N GLU A 270 30.74 -60.10 -51.33
CA GLU A 270 31.88 -60.85 -51.87
C GLU A 270 31.53 -62.33 -52.05
N ALA A 271 30.90 -62.97 -51.06
CA ALA A 271 30.44 -64.36 -51.17
C ALA A 271 29.34 -64.55 -52.22
N ARG A 272 28.48 -63.55 -52.47
CA ARG A 272 27.51 -63.57 -53.57
C ARG A 272 28.20 -63.41 -54.92
N ILE A 273 29.19 -62.53 -55.02
CA ILE A 273 29.99 -62.34 -56.24
C ILE A 273 30.75 -63.62 -56.56
N GLU A 274 31.42 -64.26 -55.60
CA GLU A 274 32.14 -65.51 -55.83
C GLU A 274 31.21 -66.67 -56.20
N ARG A 275 30.02 -66.77 -55.57
CA ARG A 275 29.00 -67.73 -56.00
C ARG A 275 28.53 -67.45 -57.43
N ALA A 276 28.23 -66.20 -57.77
CA ALA A 276 27.80 -65.82 -59.11
C ALA A 276 28.90 -66.10 -60.16
N LYS A 277 30.18 -65.88 -59.82
CA LYS A 277 31.32 -66.26 -60.67
C LYS A 277 31.40 -67.77 -60.86
N ALA A 278 31.34 -68.55 -59.78
CA ALA A 278 31.39 -70.00 -59.84
C ALA A 278 30.20 -70.58 -60.63
N GLU A 279 29.00 -70.05 -60.44
CA GLU A 279 27.81 -70.39 -61.23
C GLU A 279 27.98 -70.00 -62.71
N ALA A 280 28.53 -68.83 -63.01
CA ALA A 280 28.82 -68.40 -64.37
C ALA A 280 29.89 -69.26 -65.05
N GLU A 281 30.96 -69.63 -64.33
CA GLU A 281 31.99 -70.55 -64.81
C GLU A 281 31.42 -71.95 -65.05
N ALA A 282 30.64 -72.48 -64.11
CA ALA A 282 29.96 -73.77 -64.26
C ALA A 282 28.98 -73.74 -65.43
N ALA A 283 28.21 -72.66 -65.60
CA ALA A 283 27.32 -72.47 -66.74
C ALA A 283 28.10 -72.39 -68.06
N SER A 284 29.25 -71.70 -68.08
CA SER A 284 30.13 -71.62 -69.25
C SER A 284 30.71 -72.99 -69.60
N GLN A 285 31.18 -73.76 -68.62
CA GLN A 285 31.69 -75.12 -68.81
C GLN A 285 30.59 -76.07 -69.28
N ALA A 286 29.39 -75.99 -68.70
CA ALA A 286 28.24 -76.78 -69.12
C ALA A 286 27.80 -76.42 -70.55
N ALA A 287 27.82 -75.12 -70.91
CA ALA A 287 27.56 -74.67 -72.27
C ALA A 287 28.63 -75.16 -73.26
N GLU A 288 29.91 -75.18 -72.86
CA GLU A 288 30.99 -75.71 -73.69
C GLU A 288 30.88 -77.22 -73.87
N GLN A 289 30.58 -77.96 -72.80
CA GLN A 289 30.32 -79.40 -72.87
C GLN A 289 29.12 -79.69 -73.74
N ALA A 290 28.01 -78.96 -73.59
CA ALA A 290 26.83 -79.10 -74.43
C ALA A 290 27.13 -78.78 -75.90
N ARG A 291 28.01 -77.80 -76.19
CA ARG A 291 28.50 -77.52 -77.55
C ARG A 291 29.35 -78.65 -78.09
N SER A 292 30.24 -79.23 -77.29
CA SER A 292 31.04 -80.40 -77.67
C SER A 292 30.16 -81.62 -77.93
N ASP A 293 29.22 -81.92 -77.03
CA ASP A 293 28.26 -83.03 -77.19
C ASP A 293 27.35 -82.82 -78.41
N ALA A 294 26.93 -81.57 -78.66
CA ALA A 294 26.20 -81.19 -79.87
C ALA A 294 27.06 -81.39 -81.13
N ALA A 295 28.33 -80.99 -81.11
CA ALA A 295 29.25 -81.22 -82.23
C ALA A 295 29.48 -82.72 -82.47
N ASP A 296 29.62 -83.52 -81.41
CA ASP A 296 29.78 -84.97 -81.49
C ASP A 296 28.51 -85.69 -81.96
N THR A 297 27.33 -85.21 -81.57
CA THR A 297 26.06 -85.74 -82.07
C THR A 297 25.84 -85.35 -83.52
N VAL A 298 26.17 -84.12 -83.94
CA VAL A 298 26.15 -83.72 -85.35
C VAL A 298 27.17 -84.51 -86.18
N SER A 299 28.38 -84.74 -85.67
CA SER A 299 29.41 -85.57 -86.33
C SER A 299 28.96 -87.04 -86.47
N ARG A 300 28.35 -87.61 -85.42
CA ARG A 300 27.76 -88.96 -85.47
C ARG A 300 26.56 -89.03 -86.42
N ALA A 301 25.71 -88.01 -86.43
CA ALA A 301 24.57 -87.92 -87.35
C ALA A 301 25.02 -87.74 -88.80
N ALA A 302 26.07 -86.96 -89.06
CA ALA A 302 26.69 -86.82 -90.38
C ALA A 302 27.29 -88.15 -90.86
N LYS A 303 28.06 -88.84 -90.01
CA LYS A 303 28.58 -90.19 -90.32
C LYS A 303 27.46 -91.21 -90.56
N ALA A 304 26.39 -91.18 -89.75
CA ALA A 304 25.23 -92.04 -89.93
C ALA A 304 24.48 -91.74 -91.24
N ARG A 305 24.34 -90.45 -91.60
CA ARG A 305 23.81 -90.02 -92.89
C ARG A 305 24.67 -90.52 -94.04
N ASP A 306 25.99 -90.38 -93.97
CA ASP A 306 26.90 -90.82 -95.04
C ASP A 306 26.85 -92.34 -95.22
N VAL A 307 26.77 -93.11 -94.13
CA VAL A 307 26.55 -94.56 -94.19
C VAL A 307 25.17 -94.90 -94.77
N ALA A 308 24.13 -94.13 -94.44
CA ALA A 308 22.79 -94.31 -95.00
C ALA A 308 22.73 -93.99 -96.49
N VAL A 309 23.42 -92.94 -96.95
CA VAL A 309 23.55 -92.58 -98.38
C VAL A 309 24.29 -93.67 -99.13
N VAL A 310 25.44 -94.14 -98.64
CA VAL A 310 26.20 -95.23 -99.28
C VAL A 310 25.40 -96.56 -99.31
N ARG A 311 24.58 -96.83 -98.27
CA ARG A 311 23.66 -97.98 -98.29
C ARG A 311 22.52 -97.80 -99.30
N ALA A 312 21.97 -96.60 -99.41
CA ALA A 312 20.92 -96.29 -100.38
C ALA A 312 21.46 -96.40 -101.82
N GLU A 313 22.63 -95.84 -102.10
CA GLU A 313 23.30 -95.95 -103.40
C GLU A 313 23.63 -97.42 -103.76
N ARG A 314 24.12 -98.21 -102.81
CA ARG A 314 24.34 -99.66 -103.04
C ARG A 314 23.05 -100.44 -103.26
N ALA A 315 21.96 -100.08 -102.56
CA ALA A 315 20.66 -100.71 -102.76
C ALA A 315 20.05 -100.33 -104.11
N GLU A 316 20.25 -99.10 -104.58
CA GLU A 316 19.79 -98.61 -105.88
C GLU A 316 20.60 -99.23 -107.03
N GLN A 317 21.92 -99.37 -106.86
CA GLN A 317 22.77 -100.08 -107.82
C GLN A 317 22.39 -101.57 -107.92
N ALA A 318 22.19 -102.25 -106.78
CA ALA A 318 21.73 -103.64 -106.75
C ALA A 318 20.33 -103.81 -107.35
N ALA A 319 19.43 -102.85 -107.18
CA ALA A 319 18.11 -102.87 -107.80
C ALA A 319 18.17 -102.68 -109.32
N THR A 320 19.07 -101.84 -109.81
CA THR A 320 19.32 -101.62 -111.24
C THR A 320 19.92 -102.86 -111.88
N ASP A 321 20.92 -103.47 -111.25
CA ASP A 321 21.56 -104.71 -111.73
C ASP A 321 20.57 -105.88 -111.74
N ALA A 322 19.73 -106.02 -110.71
CA ALA A 322 18.68 -107.03 -110.67
C ALA A 322 17.61 -106.83 -111.76
N ARG A 323 17.27 -105.58 -112.12
CA ARG A 323 16.36 -105.28 -113.24
C ARG A 323 16.98 -105.65 -114.58
N ALA A 324 18.26 -105.36 -114.79
CA ALA A 324 19.00 -105.73 -116.01
C ALA A 324 19.17 -107.25 -116.15
N GLU A 325 19.34 -107.98 -115.05
CA GLU A 325 19.39 -109.45 -115.03
C GLU A 325 18.00 -110.06 -115.34
N LEU A 326 16.92 -109.45 -114.83
CA LEU A 326 15.54 -109.85 -115.13
C LEU A 326 15.14 -109.60 -116.59
N GLU A 327 15.60 -108.51 -117.20
CA GLU A 327 15.39 -108.26 -118.64
C GLU A 327 16.19 -109.21 -119.52
N ARG A 328 17.45 -109.50 -119.18
CA ARG A 328 18.26 -110.51 -119.88
C ARG A 328 17.62 -111.89 -119.82
N THR A 329 17.20 -112.33 -118.63
CA THR A 329 16.53 -113.64 -118.47
C THR A 329 15.20 -113.71 -119.20
N ARG A 330 14.38 -112.63 -119.19
CA ARG A 330 13.14 -112.58 -119.99
C ARG A 330 13.40 -112.68 -121.49
N GLY A 331 14.40 -111.97 -122.01
CA GLY A 331 14.81 -112.09 -123.42
C GLY A 331 15.28 -113.51 -123.78
N GLU A 332 16.08 -114.14 -122.92
CA GLU A 332 16.54 -115.52 -123.11
C GLU A 332 15.40 -116.55 -123.06
N PHE A 333 14.38 -116.33 -122.21
CA PHE A 333 13.19 -117.17 -122.15
C PHE A 333 12.31 -117.02 -123.40
N ASP A 334 12.12 -115.80 -123.91
CA ASP A 334 11.32 -115.57 -125.13
C ASP A 334 11.99 -116.19 -126.38
N VAL A 335 13.33 -116.10 -126.48
CA VAL A 335 14.10 -116.77 -127.54
C VAL A 335 13.97 -118.29 -127.44
N ARG A 336 14.09 -118.88 -126.23
CA ARG A 336 13.91 -120.33 -126.03
C ARG A 336 12.49 -120.80 -126.33
N LEU A 337 11.47 -120.01 -126.01
CA LEU A 337 10.06 -120.35 -126.29
C LEU A 337 9.72 -120.29 -127.78
N ALA A 338 10.32 -119.36 -128.52
CA ALA A 338 10.23 -119.32 -129.97
C ALA A 338 10.92 -120.52 -130.62
N GLN A 339 12.09 -120.90 -130.11
CA GLN A 339 12.89 -122.03 -130.61
C GLN A 339 12.18 -123.38 -130.39
N VAL A 340 11.61 -123.62 -129.21
CA VAL A 340 10.82 -124.84 -128.91
C VAL A 340 9.54 -124.92 -129.75
N ARG A 341 8.89 -123.78 -130.05
CA ARG A 341 7.72 -123.77 -130.94
C ARG A 341 8.08 -124.08 -132.39
N GLN A 342 9.20 -123.56 -132.88
CA GLN A 342 9.71 -123.85 -134.22
C GLN A 342 10.08 -125.34 -134.35
N GLU A 343 10.82 -125.87 -133.37
CA GLU A 343 11.22 -127.29 -133.30
C GLU A 343 9.99 -128.23 -133.21
N GLY A 344 8.92 -127.82 -132.52
CA GLY A 344 7.66 -128.56 -132.47
C GLY A 344 6.90 -128.58 -133.80
N VAL A 345 6.92 -127.49 -134.57
CA VAL A 345 6.32 -127.46 -135.93
C VAL A 345 7.12 -128.35 -136.89
N ASP A 346 8.45 -128.30 -136.81
CA ASP A 346 9.34 -129.08 -137.66
C ASP A 346 9.28 -130.59 -137.33
N GLN A 347 9.15 -130.97 -136.06
CA GLN A 347 8.95 -132.35 -135.63
C GLN A 347 7.60 -132.93 -136.09
N VAL A 348 6.52 -132.15 -136.03
CA VAL A 348 5.20 -132.61 -136.51
C VAL A 348 5.17 -132.74 -138.04
N ALA A 349 5.88 -131.87 -138.76
CA ALA A 349 6.05 -132.00 -140.21
C ALA A 349 6.88 -133.24 -140.59
N ALA A 350 7.97 -133.52 -139.88
CA ALA A 350 8.82 -134.69 -140.07
C ALA A 350 8.07 -136.01 -139.77
N ILE A 351 7.26 -136.04 -138.71
CA ILE A 351 6.44 -137.23 -138.36
C ILE A 351 5.37 -137.49 -139.42
N ARG A 352 4.73 -136.45 -139.98
CA ARG A 352 3.78 -136.61 -141.09
C ARG A 352 4.43 -137.14 -142.36
N GLN A 353 5.62 -136.67 -142.71
CA GLN A 353 6.39 -137.20 -143.85
C GLN A 353 6.82 -138.65 -143.63
N ALA A 354 7.21 -139.01 -142.40
CA ALA A 354 7.56 -140.39 -142.05
C ALA A 354 6.34 -141.33 -142.12
N MET A 355 5.16 -140.90 -141.66
CA MET A 355 3.95 -141.72 -141.77
C MET A 355 3.49 -141.89 -143.23
N ALA A 356 3.59 -140.85 -144.06
CA ALA A 356 3.32 -140.98 -145.49
C ALA A 356 4.28 -141.95 -146.19
N ALA A 357 5.57 -141.93 -145.83
CA ALA A 357 6.56 -142.88 -146.36
C ALA A 357 6.32 -144.34 -145.90
N VAL A 358 5.81 -144.53 -144.68
CA VAL A 358 5.46 -145.87 -144.15
C VAL A 358 4.18 -146.40 -144.79
N GLU A 359 3.20 -145.54 -145.06
CA GLU A 359 1.97 -145.92 -145.78
C GLU A 359 2.26 -146.28 -147.25
N ASP A 360 3.14 -145.52 -147.91
CA ASP A 360 3.56 -145.79 -149.29
C ASP A 360 4.40 -147.07 -149.39
N ALA A 361 5.27 -147.34 -148.40
CA ALA A 361 5.98 -148.60 -148.28
C ALA A 361 5.01 -149.77 -148.08
N ARG A 362 3.97 -149.62 -147.23
CA ARG A 362 2.98 -150.67 -146.95
C ARG A 362 2.10 -150.99 -148.17
N ALA A 363 1.73 -149.98 -148.95
CA ALA A 363 1.02 -150.17 -150.22
C ALA A 363 1.87 -150.96 -151.22
N GLN A 364 3.17 -150.64 -151.34
CA GLN A 364 4.10 -151.36 -152.20
C GLN A 364 4.34 -152.83 -151.76
N THR A 365 4.33 -153.11 -150.45
CA THR A 365 4.44 -154.50 -149.95
C THR A 365 3.17 -155.31 -150.24
N LEU A 366 1.99 -154.71 -150.14
CA LEU A 366 0.72 -155.35 -150.47
C LEU A 366 0.63 -155.68 -151.97
N THR A 367 1.04 -154.76 -152.85
CA THR A 367 1.06 -155.03 -154.30
C THR A 367 2.07 -156.13 -154.67
N ARG A 368 3.19 -156.23 -153.94
CA ARG A 368 4.17 -157.33 -154.11
C ARG A 368 3.63 -158.67 -153.60
N ALA A 369 2.91 -158.67 -152.47
CA ALA A 369 2.27 -159.85 -151.92
C ALA A 369 1.16 -160.38 -152.85
N GLU A 370 0.31 -159.50 -153.38
CA GLU A 370 -0.75 -159.88 -154.32
C GLU A 370 -0.21 -160.37 -155.68
N ARG A 371 0.96 -159.88 -156.10
CA ARG A 371 1.65 -160.36 -157.31
C ARG A 371 2.31 -161.73 -157.06
N ALA A 372 2.85 -161.96 -155.87
CA ALA A 372 3.42 -163.24 -155.46
C ALA A 372 2.33 -164.32 -155.28
N GLU A 373 1.16 -163.96 -154.76
CA GLU A 373 -0.01 -164.86 -154.68
C GLU A 373 -0.52 -165.25 -156.06
N ARG A 374 -0.65 -164.29 -156.99
CA ARG A 374 -1.04 -164.60 -158.37
C ARG A 374 -0.04 -165.52 -159.08
N GLN A 375 1.26 -165.35 -158.84
CA GLN A 375 2.28 -166.24 -159.38
C GLN A 375 2.27 -167.64 -158.74
N LEU A 376 1.96 -167.74 -157.44
CA LEU A 376 1.78 -169.02 -156.76
C LEU A 376 0.54 -169.77 -157.25
N ASP A 377 -0.55 -169.05 -157.51
CA ASP A 377 -1.78 -169.62 -158.06
C ASP A 377 -1.60 -170.08 -159.51
N GLU A 378 -0.85 -169.34 -160.33
CA GLU A 378 -0.47 -169.74 -161.69
C GLU A 378 0.39 -171.00 -161.69
N VAL A 379 1.43 -171.06 -160.84
CA VAL A 379 2.31 -172.24 -160.76
C VAL A 379 1.57 -173.44 -160.16
N ALA A 380 0.66 -173.24 -159.20
CA ALA A 380 -0.16 -174.33 -158.64
C ALA A 380 -1.20 -174.85 -159.64
N ALA A 381 -1.71 -174.01 -160.54
CA ALA A 381 -2.58 -174.40 -161.64
C ALA A 381 -1.80 -175.16 -162.73
N GLU A 382 -0.59 -174.72 -163.08
CA GLU A 382 0.30 -175.43 -164.01
C GLU A 382 0.73 -176.80 -163.47
N LEU A 383 1.01 -176.92 -162.17
CA LEU A 383 1.34 -178.20 -161.53
C LEU A 383 0.14 -179.16 -161.47
N ARG A 384 -1.08 -178.64 -161.37
CA ARG A 384 -2.32 -179.43 -161.49
C ARG A 384 -2.56 -179.87 -162.94
N ALA A 385 -2.27 -179.02 -163.92
CA ALA A 385 -2.37 -179.37 -165.34
C ALA A 385 -1.34 -180.44 -165.74
N LEU A 386 -0.11 -180.35 -165.23
CA LEU A 386 0.94 -181.34 -165.48
C LEU A 386 0.70 -182.69 -164.79
N ARG A 387 0.09 -182.69 -163.59
CA ARG A 387 -0.30 -183.95 -162.92
C ARG A 387 -1.52 -184.62 -163.53
N ALA A 388 -2.45 -183.87 -164.10
CA ALA A 388 -3.59 -184.43 -164.83
C ALA A 388 -3.20 -184.99 -166.21
N GLY A 389 -2.05 -184.59 -166.76
CA GLY A 389 -1.50 -185.13 -168.01
C GLY A 389 -0.68 -186.42 -167.85
N ALA A 390 -0.30 -186.80 -166.62
CA ALA A 390 0.61 -187.93 -166.35
C ALA A 390 -0.07 -189.20 -165.80
N ALA A 391 -1.40 -189.26 -165.83
CA ALA A 391 -2.16 -190.46 -165.50
C ALA A 391 -3.11 -190.82 -166.65
N LYS A 392 -2.48 -191.22 -167.76
CA LYS A 392 -3.01 -192.22 -168.69
C LYS A 392 -2.24 -193.51 -168.45
#